data_AF-A0A6P7FWB7-F1
#
_entry.id   AF-A0A6P7FWB7-F1
#
_cell.length_a   1.000
_cell.length_b   1.000
_cell.length_c   1.000
_cell.angle_alpha   90.00
_cell.angle_beta   90.00
_cell.angle_gamma   90.00
#
_symmetry.space_group_name_H-M   'P 1'
#
loop_
_entity.id
_entity.type
_entity.pdbx_description
1 polymer ?
#
loop_
_entity_poly.entity_id
_entity_poly.type
_entity_poly.pdbx_seq_one_letter_code
_entity_poly.pdbx_strand_id
1 'polypeptide(L)'
;GRTLELHSPDAIHSCVLRAADPAEAVAWFNTLHSALSLLTTSALHDASRAIPDLRHIGWLLRRPRSETMSSSESSEDMDRWQSIFAAVTDSELRFYESAPWSGEAWRAPAEAYSLIATRLVGSGKRAELPEFSIRCATVEGVITHSLRAETHRDLAAWAKALVNGSHASAVTQRELVCRCVWKGRPAQLVIHYENGFTLLEAGTGSRTLWRYPFDRLRNSSDDGKRYLWLDFGAADEGDVELDMEGCPKPIVFILHNFLSAKIHRLGLTA
;
A
#
# COMPACT_ATOMS: atom_id res chain seq x y z
N GLY A 1 -0.63 29.01 -12.65
CA GLY A 1 -1.56 29.50 -13.68
C GLY A 1 -2.61 30.41 -13.04
N ARG A 2 -3.53 30.99 -13.84
CA ARG A 2 -4.67 31.79 -13.32
C ARG A 2 -5.98 30.99 -13.29
N THR A 3 -5.90 29.68 -13.48
CA THR A 3 -7.04 28.80 -13.71
C THR A 3 -7.05 27.71 -12.67
N LEU A 4 -8.24 27.39 -12.19
CA LEU A 4 -8.54 26.25 -11.32
C LEU A 4 -9.55 25.35 -12.03
N GLU A 5 -9.47 24.05 -11.79
CA GLU A 5 -10.47 23.10 -12.27
C GLU A 5 -11.09 22.38 -11.06
N LEU A 6 -12.41 22.29 -11.06
CA LEU A 6 -13.19 21.57 -10.07
C LEU A 6 -13.87 20.40 -10.76
N HIS A 7 -13.78 19.21 -10.17
CA HIS A 7 -14.44 18.01 -10.68
C HIS A 7 -15.58 17.61 -9.74
N SER A 8 -16.67 17.13 -10.30
CA SER A 8 -17.74 16.49 -9.52
C SER A 8 -17.27 15.14 -8.94
N PRO A 9 -17.90 14.65 -7.85
CA PRO A 9 -17.49 13.39 -7.22
C PRO A 9 -17.64 12.14 -8.10
N ASP A 10 -18.50 12.20 -9.12
CA ASP A 10 -18.69 11.14 -10.12
C ASP A 10 -17.63 11.19 -11.25
N ALA A 11 -16.75 12.20 -11.24
CA ALA A 11 -15.76 12.49 -12.28
C ALA A 11 -16.36 12.78 -13.68
N ILE A 12 -17.67 13.01 -13.79
CA ILE A 12 -18.36 13.26 -15.08
C ILE A 12 -18.32 14.75 -15.45
N HIS A 13 -18.48 15.63 -14.48
CA HIS A 13 -18.60 17.07 -14.70
C HIS A 13 -17.32 17.76 -14.21
N SER A 14 -16.89 18.78 -14.95
CA SER A 14 -15.87 19.71 -14.46
C SER A 14 -16.25 21.17 -14.71
N CYS A 15 -15.72 22.05 -13.87
CA CYS A 15 -15.88 23.48 -13.96
C CYS A 15 -14.50 24.13 -13.90
N VAL A 16 -14.19 24.91 -14.93
CA VAL A 16 -12.92 25.64 -15.03
C VAL A 16 -13.16 27.09 -14.62
N LEU A 17 -12.53 27.50 -13.51
CA LEU A 17 -12.59 28.86 -12.98
C LEU A 17 -11.34 29.61 -13.37
N ARG A 18 -11.49 30.81 -13.93
CA ARG A 18 -10.36 31.69 -14.29
C ARG A 18 -10.37 32.92 -13.40
N ALA A 19 -9.35 33.07 -12.57
CA ALA A 19 -9.14 34.25 -11.73
C ALA A 19 -8.55 35.41 -12.54
N ALA A 20 -8.67 36.64 -12.02
CA ALA A 20 -8.12 37.83 -12.64
C ALA A 20 -6.59 37.77 -12.69
N ASP A 21 -5.95 37.26 -11.63
CA ASP A 21 -4.50 37.10 -11.52
C ASP A 21 -4.07 35.81 -10.80
N PRO A 22 -2.76 35.44 -10.79
CA PRO A 22 -2.32 34.21 -10.17
C PRO A 22 -2.44 34.21 -8.64
N ALA A 23 -2.37 35.39 -8.00
CA ALA A 23 -2.51 35.49 -6.55
C ALA A 23 -3.95 35.24 -6.13
N GLU A 24 -4.91 35.78 -6.87
CA GLU A 24 -6.33 35.50 -6.69
C GLU A 24 -6.64 34.02 -6.94
N ALA A 25 -6.04 33.40 -7.97
CA ALA A 25 -6.20 31.97 -8.21
C ALA A 25 -5.72 31.12 -7.02
N VAL A 26 -4.56 31.47 -6.42
CA VAL A 26 -4.04 30.80 -5.22
C VAL A 26 -4.96 31.02 -4.01
N ALA A 27 -5.53 32.22 -3.85
CA ALA A 27 -6.48 32.50 -2.77
C ALA A 27 -7.77 31.67 -2.89
N TRP A 28 -8.34 31.59 -4.10
CA TRP A 28 -9.49 30.74 -4.40
C TRP A 28 -9.17 29.26 -4.16
N PHE A 29 -8.01 28.80 -4.64
CA PHE A 29 -7.55 27.42 -4.44
C PHE A 29 -7.50 27.08 -2.95
N ASN A 30 -6.80 27.88 -2.15
CA ASN A 30 -6.65 27.63 -0.71
C ASN A 30 -8.00 27.63 0.03
N THR A 31 -8.91 28.52 -0.36
CA THR A 31 -10.24 28.63 0.24
C THR A 31 -11.10 27.40 -0.09
N LEU A 32 -11.20 27.06 -1.37
CA LEU A 32 -11.96 25.90 -1.84
C LEU A 32 -11.39 24.60 -1.30
N HIS A 33 -10.07 24.43 -1.35
CA HIS A 33 -9.39 23.25 -0.84
C HIS A 33 -9.58 23.06 0.66
N SER A 34 -9.54 24.15 1.45
CA SER A 34 -9.83 24.09 2.89
C SER A 34 -11.27 23.65 3.17
N ALA A 35 -12.24 24.17 2.41
CA ALA A 35 -13.64 23.75 2.52
C ALA A 35 -13.82 22.27 2.14
N LEU A 36 -13.18 21.81 1.06
CA LEU A 36 -13.20 20.42 0.63
C LEU A 36 -12.58 19.47 1.67
N SER A 37 -11.50 19.89 2.35
CA SER A 37 -10.88 19.10 3.41
C SER A 37 -11.84 18.86 4.59
N LEU A 38 -12.60 19.89 4.99
CA LEU A 38 -13.62 19.77 6.04
C LEU A 38 -14.77 18.85 5.61
N LEU A 39 -15.27 19.02 4.38
CA LEU A 39 -16.32 18.18 3.82
C LEU A 39 -15.88 16.72 3.68
N THR A 40 -14.63 16.48 3.29
CA THR A 40 -14.04 15.14 3.18
C THR A 40 -13.98 14.46 4.56
N THR A 41 -13.66 15.22 5.61
CA THR A 41 -13.67 14.70 6.99
C THR A 41 -15.09 14.32 7.43
N SER A 42 -16.09 15.13 7.11
CA SER A 42 -17.50 14.78 7.38
C SER A 42 -17.93 13.54 6.59
N ALA A 43 -17.59 13.48 5.29
CA ALA A 43 -17.92 12.35 4.43
C ALA A 43 -17.27 11.05 4.92
N LEU A 44 -16.04 11.12 5.43
CA LEU A 44 -15.38 9.98 6.09
C LEU A 44 -16.18 9.51 7.29
N HIS A 45 -16.57 10.42 8.18
CA HIS A 45 -17.34 10.07 9.37
C HIS A 45 -18.69 9.40 9.03
N ASP A 46 -19.39 9.90 8.02
CA ASP A 46 -20.65 9.33 7.57
C ASP A 46 -20.45 7.95 6.90
N ALA A 47 -19.45 7.82 6.03
CA ALA A 47 -19.10 6.56 5.38
C ALA A 47 -18.64 5.49 6.38
N SER A 48 -17.94 5.87 7.45
CA SER A 48 -17.52 4.96 8.52
C SER A 48 -18.68 4.30 9.25
N ARG A 49 -19.92 4.82 9.14
CA ARG A 49 -21.11 4.14 9.69
C ARG A 49 -21.46 2.86 8.90
N ALA A 50 -21.21 2.87 7.59
CA ALA A 50 -21.41 1.71 6.72
C ALA A 50 -20.16 0.83 6.65
N ILE A 51 -18.97 1.41 6.80
CA ILE A 51 -17.66 0.76 6.71
C ILE A 51 -16.85 1.09 7.98
N PRO A 52 -17.05 0.36 9.09
CA PRO A 52 -16.51 0.73 10.41
C PRO A 52 -14.98 0.80 10.50
N ASP A 53 -14.29 0.07 9.62
CA ASP A 53 -12.83 0.01 9.52
C ASP A 53 -12.25 1.09 8.61
N LEU A 54 -13.05 1.99 8.03
CA LEU A 54 -12.59 3.09 7.18
C LEU A 54 -11.84 4.15 8.01
N ARG A 55 -10.62 4.53 7.57
CA ARG A 55 -9.71 5.41 8.33
C ARG A 55 -9.28 6.66 7.57
N HIS A 56 -9.19 6.61 6.24
CA HIS A 56 -8.81 7.76 5.43
C HIS A 56 -9.41 7.66 4.04
N ILE A 57 -9.81 8.79 3.45
CA ILE A 57 -10.38 8.86 2.09
C ILE A 57 -9.94 10.14 1.41
N GLY A 58 -9.95 10.14 0.08
CA GLY A 58 -9.74 11.36 -0.69
C GLY A 58 -9.40 11.10 -2.15
N TRP A 59 -9.32 12.19 -2.90
CA TRP A 59 -8.88 12.16 -4.29
C TRP A 59 -7.36 12.15 -4.37
N LEU A 60 -6.85 11.35 -5.31
CA LEU A 60 -5.46 11.32 -5.73
C LEU A 60 -5.42 11.38 -7.25
N LEU A 61 -4.27 11.76 -7.76
CA LEU A 61 -3.95 11.64 -9.16
C LEU A 61 -3.02 10.44 -9.35
N ARG A 62 -3.30 9.59 -10.32
CA ARG A 62 -2.54 8.38 -10.62
C ARG A 62 -2.00 8.44 -12.05
N ARG A 63 -0.72 8.10 -12.25
CA ARG A 63 -0.22 7.85 -13.61
C ARG A 63 -0.76 6.51 -14.13
N PRO A 64 -1.24 6.42 -15.38
CA PRO A 64 -1.63 5.17 -16.02
C PRO A 64 -0.53 4.11 -15.92
N ARG A 65 -0.94 2.84 -15.79
CA ARG A 65 0.00 1.72 -15.80
C ARG A 65 0.46 1.46 -17.22
N SER A 66 1.75 1.22 -17.39
CA SER A 66 2.35 0.93 -18.70
C SER A 66 1.83 -0.37 -19.36
N GLU A 67 1.15 -1.25 -18.62
CA GLU A 67 0.74 -2.57 -19.11
C GLU A 67 -0.65 -2.58 -19.78
N THR A 68 -1.45 -1.53 -19.60
CA THR A 68 -2.85 -1.50 -20.08
C THR A 68 -3.04 -1.08 -21.53
N MET A 69 -1.98 -0.74 -22.28
CA MET A 69 -2.18 -0.09 -23.58
C MET A 69 -1.68 -0.90 -24.78
N SER A 70 -2.62 -1.11 -25.71
CA SER A 70 -2.40 -1.47 -27.10
C SER A 70 -1.28 -0.60 -27.69
N SER A 71 -0.46 -1.20 -28.55
CA SER A 71 0.78 -0.66 -29.15
C SER A 71 0.56 0.52 -30.12
N SER A 72 -0.31 1.47 -29.80
CA SER A 72 -0.69 2.58 -30.69
C SER A 72 -0.93 3.93 -29.99
N GLU A 73 -0.82 4.03 -28.66
CA GLU A 73 -0.95 5.31 -27.97
C GLU A 73 0.40 6.07 -27.91
N SER A 74 0.35 7.37 -28.19
CA SER A 74 1.53 8.23 -28.30
C SER A 74 2.22 8.41 -26.95
N SER A 75 3.51 8.76 -26.95
CA SER A 75 4.29 9.01 -25.74
C SER A 75 3.75 10.13 -24.84
N GLU A 76 2.78 10.93 -25.32
CA GLU A 76 2.17 12.05 -24.61
C GLU A 76 1.08 11.59 -23.60
N ASP A 77 0.37 10.48 -23.87
CA ASP A 77 -0.67 9.95 -22.98
C ASP A 77 -0.09 9.28 -21.72
N MET A 78 1.17 8.82 -21.81
CA MET A 78 1.91 8.19 -20.70
C MET A 78 2.24 9.16 -19.55
N ASP A 79 2.16 10.47 -19.79
CA ASP A 79 2.42 11.52 -18.81
C ASP A 79 1.13 12.13 -18.21
N ARG A 80 -0.05 11.68 -18.64
CA ARG A 80 -1.32 12.23 -18.15
C ARG A 80 -1.68 11.66 -16.78
N TRP A 81 -1.99 12.54 -15.84
CA TRP A 81 -2.51 12.15 -14.53
C TRP A 81 -4.02 11.89 -14.60
N GLN A 82 -4.47 10.78 -14.01
CA GLN A 82 -5.89 10.42 -13.91
C GLN A 82 -6.37 10.58 -12.47
N SER A 83 -7.51 11.24 -12.27
CA SER A 83 -8.16 11.33 -10.96
C SER A 83 -8.67 9.96 -10.53
N ILE A 84 -8.37 9.58 -9.29
CA ILE A 84 -8.83 8.35 -8.66
C ILE A 84 -9.25 8.65 -7.23
N PHE A 85 -10.33 8.03 -6.78
CA PHE A 85 -10.75 8.12 -5.39
C PHE A 85 -10.13 6.96 -4.61
N ALA A 86 -9.47 7.26 -3.49
CA ALA A 86 -8.75 6.27 -2.70
C ALA A 86 -9.29 6.21 -1.28
N ALA A 87 -9.14 5.05 -0.65
CA ALA A 87 -9.54 4.81 0.73
C ALA A 87 -8.56 3.88 1.46
N VAL A 88 -8.32 4.15 2.74
CA VAL A 88 -7.52 3.30 3.63
C VAL A 88 -8.45 2.79 4.72
N THR A 89 -8.51 1.46 4.89
CA THR A 89 -9.18 0.81 6.03
C THR A 89 -8.16 0.32 7.06
N ASP A 90 -8.58 -0.48 8.04
CA ASP A 90 -7.66 -1.13 8.98
C ASP A 90 -6.77 -2.19 8.30
N SER A 91 -7.17 -2.73 7.15
CA SER A 91 -6.50 -3.86 6.50
C SER A 91 -6.19 -3.64 5.01
N GLU A 92 -6.84 -2.68 4.35
CA GLU A 92 -6.76 -2.53 2.90
C GLU A 92 -6.58 -1.07 2.46
N LEU A 93 -5.81 -0.90 1.38
CA LEU A 93 -5.86 0.27 0.52
C LEU A 93 -6.77 -0.05 -0.66
N ARG A 94 -7.77 0.79 -0.91
CA ARG A 94 -8.76 0.63 -1.98
C ARG A 94 -8.72 1.81 -2.94
N PHE A 95 -8.95 1.52 -4.21
CA PHE A 95 -9.11 2.51 -5.28
C PHE A 95 -10.46 2.36 -5.97
N TYR A 96 -11.05 3.49 -6.33
CA TYR A 96 -12.35 3.63 -6.99
C TYR A 96 -12.23 4.64 -8.13
N GLU A 97 -12.95 4.38 -9.23
CA GLU A 97 -13.01 5.30 -10.37
C GLU A 97 -13.74 6.60 -10.04
N SER A 98 -14.68 6.55 -9.10
CA SER A 98 -15.43 7.69 -8.57
C SER A 98 -15.66 7.56 -7.07
N ALA A 99 -16.08 8.64 -6.41
CA ALA A 99 -16.37 8.62 -4.98
C ALA A 99 -17.60 7.71 -4.68
N PRO A 100 -17.48 6.68 -3.83
CA PRO A 100 -18.59 5.78 -3.55
C PRO A 100 -19.76 6.48 -2.81
N TRP A 101 -20.98 6.30 -3.32
CA TRP A 101 -22.20 6.94 -2.78
C TRP A 101 -23.08 6.04 -1.89
N SER A 102 -22.76 4.75 -1.79
CA SER A 102 -23.57 3.76 -1.08
C SER A 102 -22.68 2.72 -0.40
N GLY A 103 -23.20 2.06 0.64
CA GLY A 103 -22.45 1.00 1.33
C GLY A 103 -22.08 -0.19 0.43
N GLU A 104 -22.85 -0.44 -0.64
CA GLU A 104 -22.50 -1.41 -1.67
C GLU A 104 -21.32 -0.94 -2.52
N ALA A 105 -21.36 0.31 -3.01
CA ALA A 105 -20.27 0.89 -3.79
C ALA A 105 -18.95 0.90 -3.00
N TRP A 106 -18.99 1.19 -1.70
CA TRP A 106 -17.81 1.12 -0.82
C TRP A 106 -17.20 -0.30 -0.72
N ARG A 107 -18.01 -1.35 -0.89
CA ARG A 107 -17.56 -2.75 -0.84
C ARG A 107 -17.12 -3.29 -2.20
N ALA A 108 -17.28 -2.52 -3.27
CA ALA A 108 -16.88 -2.88 -4.62
C ALA A 108 -15.78 -1.92 -5.15
N PRO A 109 -14.58 -1.93 -4.54
CA PRO A 109 -13.46 -1.16 -5.09
C PRO A 109 -13.04 -1.72 -6.45
N ALA A 110 -12.55 -0.85 -7.33
CA ALA A 110 -11.95 -1.25 -8.60
C ALA A 110 -10.65 -2.04 -8.35
N GLU A 111 -9.88 -1.62 -7.34
CA GLU A 111 -8.67 -2.30 -6.90
C GLU A 111 -8.56 -2.28 -5.38
N ALA A 112 -8.10 -3.38 -4.78
CA ALA A 112 -7.87 -3.49 -3.34
C ALA A 112 -6.53 -4.18 -3.06
N TYR A 113 -5.78 -3.63 -2.11
CA TYR A 113 -4.46 -4.09 -1.72
C TYR A 113 -4.36 -4.24 -0.21
N SER A 114 -3.86 -5.36 0.27
CA SER A 114 -3.63 -5.54 1.70
C SER A 114 -2.55 -4.57 2.21
N LEU A 115 -2.85 -3.83 3.28
CA LEU A 115 -1.93 -2.85 3.87
C LEU A 115 -0.67 -3.49 4.43
N ILE A 116 -0.78 -4.69 4.99
CA ILE A 116 0.36 -5.46 5.49
C ILE A 116 1.33 -5.86 4.37
N ALA A 117 0.87 -5.92 3.13
CA ALA A 117 1.67 -6.18 1.93
C ALA A 117 1.89 -4.92 1.06
N THR A 118 1.55 -3.74 1.58
CA THR A 118 1.70 -2.46 0.88
C THR A 118 2.77 -1.61 1.57
N ARG A 119 3.59 -0.92 0.77
CA ARG A 119 4.65 -0.04 1.27
C ARG A 119 4.65 1.28 0.53
N LEU A 120 4.79 2.37 1.28
CA LEU A 120 5.11 3.69 0.72
C LEU A 120 6.57 3.69 0.27
N VAL A 121 6.82 4.10 -0.96
CA VAL A 121 8.15 4.27 -1.55
C VAL A 121 8.30 5.73 -1.92
N GLY A 122 9.44 6.33 -1.56
CA GLY A 122 9.64 7.77 -1.39
C GLY A 122 9.04 8.72 -2.42
N SER A 123 8.88 9.98 -2.02
CA SER A 123 8.42 11.05 -2.89
C SER A 123 9.38 11.27 -4.07
N GLY A 124 8.84 11.53 -5.25
CA GLY A 124 9.62 11.65 -6.48
C GLY A 124 10.76 12.66 -6.38
N LYS A 125 11.82 12.47 -7.19
CA LYS A 125 13.02 13.35 -7.27
C LYS A 125 12.71 14.80 -7.69
N ARG A 126 11.47 15.12 -8.06
CA ARG A 126 11.00 16.46 -8.44
C ARG A 126 10.32 17.11 -7.22
N ALA A 127 11.10 17.79 -6.40
CA ALA A 127 10.67 18.40 -5.13
C ALA A 127 9.56 19.48 -5.25
N GLU A 128 9.08 19.79 -6.45
CA GLU A 128 8.05 20.81 -6.69
C GLU A 128 6.62 20.28 -6.59
N LEU A 129 6.40 18.98 -6.86
CA LEU A 129 5.07 18.38 -6.84
C LEU A 129 4.94 17.37 -5.69
N PRO A 130 3.77 17.30 -5.02
CA PRO A 130 3.49 16.33 -3.97
C PRO A 130 3.22 14.93 -4.56
N GLU A 131 4.22 14.35 -5.23
CA GLU A 131 4.21 13.01 -5.80
C GLU A 131 4.79 11.97 -4.82
N PHE A 132 4.17 10.80 -4.75
CA PHE A 132 4.64 9.64 -3.98
C PHE A 132 4.34 8.34 -4.70
N SER A 133 5.04 7.27 -4.35
CA SER A 133 4.79 5.95 -4.92
C SER A 133 4.39 4.96 -3.84
N ILE A 134 3.56 4.00 -4.20
CA ILE A 134 3.28 2.86 -3.33
C ILE A 134 3.59 1.57 -4.09
N ARG A 135 4.11 0.58 -3.38
CA ARG A 135 4.33 -0.77 -3.88
C ARG A 135 3.43 -1.73 -3.14
N CYS A 136 2.60 -2.44 -3.88
CA CYS A 136 1.67 -3.43 -3.36
C CYS A 136 2.12 -4.80 -3.84
N ALA A 137 2.47 -5.69 -2.91
CA ALA A 137 2.81 -7.06 -3.28
C ALA A 137 1.54 -7.91 -3.41
N THR A 138 1.47 -8.64 -4.51
CA THR A 138 0.39 -9.52 -4.91
C THR A 138 0.94 -10.89 -5.28
N VAL A 139 0.06 -11.86 -5.47
CA VAL A 139 0.44 -13.20 -5.94
C VAL A 139 1.00 -13.21 -7.36
N GLU A 140 0.74 -12.16 -8.15
CA GLU A 140 1.26 -11.99 -9.51
C GLU A 140 2.58 -11.19 -9.54
N GLY A 141 3.04 -10.69 -8.39
CA GLY A 141 4.24 -9.88 -8.27
C GLY A 141 3.98 -8.55 -7.57
N VAL A 142 4.82 -7.55 -7.83
CA VAL A 142 4.74 -6.24 -7.16
C VAL A 142 4.20 -5.19 -8.10
N ILE A 143 3.05 -4.63 -7.75
CA ILE A 143 2.43 -3.52 -8.47
C ILE A 143 2.94 -2.22 -7.87
N THR A 144 3.36 -1.28 -8.72
CA THR A 144 3.80 0.06 -8.30
C THR A 144 2.81 1.10 -8.81
N HIS A 145 2.26 1.90 -7.92
CA HIS A 145 1.43 3.05 -8.27
C HIS A 145 2.22 4.33 -8.07
N SER A 146 2.24 5.18 -9.10
CA SER A 146 2.71 6.56 -8.99
C SER A 146 1.51 7.47 -8.74
N LEU A 147 1.51 8.14 -7.58
CA LEU A 147 0.39 8.93 -7.08
C LEU A 147 0.85 10.38 -6.84
N ARG A 148 -0.10 11.32 -6.92
CA ARG A 148 0.11 12.73 -6.61
C ARG A 148 -1.07 13.23 -5.79
N ALA A 149 -0.77 13.91 -4.69
CA ALA A 149 -1.77 14.60 -3.89
C ALA A 149 -1.97 16.03 -4.41
N GLU A 150 -2.94 16.77 -3.87
CA GLU A 150 -3.15 18.16 -4.30
C GLU A 150 -2.15 19.11 -3.63
N THR A 151 -1.85 18.88 -2.35
CA THR A 151 -0.87 19.64 -1.58
C THR A 151 0.15 18.75 -0.87
N HIS A 152 1.26 19.33 -0.42
CA HIS A 152 2.24 18.64 0.44
C HIS A 152 1.63 18.20 1.78
N ARG A 153 0.61 18.93 2.28
CA ARG A 153 -0.13 18.56 3.49
C ARG A 153 -0.95 17.28 3.25
N ASP A 154 -1.59 17.17 2.10
CA ASP A 154 -2.35 15.98 1.72
C ASP A 154 -1.42 14.79 1.53
N LEU A 155 -0.27 14.96 0.86
CA LEU A 155 0.74 13.90 0.75
C LEU A 155 1.16 13.41 2.14
N ALA A 156 1.45 14.33 3.07
CA ALA A 156 1.81 13.95 4.43
C ALA A 156 0.69 13.19 5.15
N ALA A 157 -0.57 13.58 4.95
CA ALA A 157 -1.73 12.88 5.49
C ALA A 157 -1.87 11.46 4.91
N TRP A 158 -1.73 11.32 3.59
CA TRP A 158 -1.73 10.03 2.88
C TRP A 158 -0.59 9.12 3.33
N ALA A 159 0.63 9.65 3.37
CA ALA A 159 1.81 8.92 3.83
C ALA A 159 1.63 8.42 5.27
N LYS A 160 1.12 9.28 6.16
CA LYS A 160 0.81 8.91 7.55
C LYS A 160 -0.26 7.83 7.61
N ALA A 161 -1.35 7.96 6.86
CA ALA A 161 -2.43 6.97 6.83
C ALA A 161 -1.95 5.60 6.35
N LEU A 162 -1.14 5.56 5.28
CA LEU A 162 -0.58 4.33 4.71
C LEU A 162 0.43 3.66 5.64
N VAL A 163 1.37 4.42 6.20
CA VAL A 163 2.40 3.88 7.11
C VAL A 163 1.77 3.38 8.41
N ASN A 164 0.92 4.20 9.05
CA ASN A 164 0.24 3.81 10.27
C ASN A 164 -0.70 2.63 10.04
N GLY A 165 -1.46 2.63 8.93
CA GLY A 165 -2.34 1.53 8.56
C GLY A 165 -1.58 0.23 8.33
N SER A 166 -0.45 0.27 7.62
CA SER A 166 0.41 -0.89 7.42
C SER A 166 0.97 -1.44 8.74
N HIS A 167 1.44 -0.58 9.63
CA HIS A 167 1.94 -0.98 10.95
C HIS A 167 0.83 -1.53 11.86
N ALA A 168 -0.35 -0.89 11.87
CA ALA A 168 -1.51 -1.36 12.64
C ALA A 168 -2.02 -2.71 12.13
N SER A 169 -2.04 -2.90 10.82
CA SER A 169 -2.40 -4.17 10.17
C SER A 169 -1.42 -5.28 10.54
N ALA A 170 -0.11 -4.98 10.56
CA ALA A 170 0.93 -5.90 11.01
C ALA A 170 0.72 -6.38 12.47
N VAL A 171 0.39 -5.46 13.37
CA VAL A 171 0.13 -5.78 14.78
C VAL A 171 -1.16 -6.60 14.94
N THR A 172 -2.21 -6.23 14.20
CA THR A 172 -3.53 -6.89 14.27
C THR A 172 -3.48 -8.32 13.71
N GLN A 173 -2.84 -8.52 12.56
CA GLN A 173 -2.74 -9.84 11.94
C GLN A 173 -1.89 -10.81 12.78
N ARG A 174 -0.88 -10.29 13.49
CA ARG A 174 0.00 -10.97 14.47
C ARG A 174 0.89 -12.10 13.91
N GLU A 175 0.43 -12.87 12.93
CA GLU A 175 1.23 -13.88 12.25
C GLU A 175 0.78 -14.10 10.80
N LEU A 176 1.73 -14.50 9.97
CA LEU A 176 1.51 -14.98 8.62
C LEU A 176 1.82 -16.48 8.58
N VAL A 177 0.89 -17.25 8.02
CA VAL A 177 1.02 -18.70 7.89
C VAL A 177 1.01 -19.06 6.41
N CYS A 178 2.10 -19.64 5.92
CA CYS A 178 2.28 -20.00 4.52
C CYS A 178 2.54 -21.51 4.39
N ARG A 179 1.90 -22.14 3.40
CA ARG A 179 2.29 -23.50 2.97
C ARG A 179 3.57 -23.40 2.16
N CYS A 180 4.46 -24.37 2.34
CA CYS A 180 5.71 -24.44 1.59
C CYS A 180 6.24 -25.88 1.54
N VAL A 181 7.25 -26.13 0.72
CA VAL A 181 8.03 -27.36 0.71
C VAL A 181 9.46 -27.06 1.16
N TRP A 182 9.94 -27.82 2.15
CA TRP A 182 11.31 -27.70 2.66
C TRP A 182 12.01 -29.05 2.57
N LYS A 183 13.19 -29.10 1.95
CA LYS A 183 13.96 -30.34 1.73
C LYS A 183 13.10 -31.48 1.13
N GLY A 184 12.23 -31.14 0.19
CA GLY A 184 11.33 -32.07 -0.50
C GLY A 184 10.13 -32.56 0.32
N ARG A 185 9.86 -31.99 1.50
CA ARG A 185 8.71 -32.36 2.35
C ARG A 185 7.75 -31.19 2.54
N PRO A 186 6.42 -31.42 2.53
CA PRO A 186 5.45 -30.39 2.86
C PRO A 186 5.65 -29.86 4.29
N ALA A 187 5.61 -28.54 4.40
CA ALA A 187 5.84 -27.80 5.64
C ALA A 187 4.93 -26.56 5.68
N GLN A 188 4.95 -25.88 6.83
CA GLN A 188 4.25 -24.63 7.02
C GLN A 188 5.19 -23.62 7.67
N LEU A 189 5.45 -22.52 6.96
CA LEU A 189 6.20 -21.39 7.47
C LEU A 189 5.25 -20.47 8.24
N VAL A 190 5.55 -20.24 9.51
CA VAL A 190 4.88 -19.27 10.36
C VAL A 190 5.84 -18.11 10.63
N ILE A 191 5.45 -16.91 10.22
CA ILE A 191 6.16 -15.67 10.54
C ILE A 191 5.29 -14.94 11.56
N HIS A 192 5.63 -15.03 12.84
CA HIS A 192 4.89 -14.38 13.91
C HIS A 192 5.54 -13.03 14.23
N TYR A 193 4.74 -11.96 14.29
CA TYR A 193 5.16 -10.57 14.50
C TYR A 193 6.19 -10.44 15.63
N GLU A 194 5.98 -11.04 16.81
CA GLU A 194 6.97 -11.07 17.90
C GLU A 194 8.02 -12.19 17.80
N ASN A 195 7.58 -13.45 17.68
CA ASN A 195 8.40 -14.64 17.91
C ASN A 195 9.34 -15.01 16.74
N GLY A 196 9.25 -14.33 15.60
CA GLY A 196 10.08 -14.62 14.43
C GLY A 196 9.51 -15.76 13.59
N PHE A 197 10.40 -16.62 13.14
CA PHE A 197 10.14 -17.65 12.15
C PHE A 197 10.03 -19.00 12.82
N THR A 198 9.00 -19.77 12.47
CA THR A 198 8.86 -21.17 12.86
C THR A 198 8.48 -21.97 11.62
N LEU A 199 9.23 -23.02 11.32
CA LEU A 199 8.83 -23.99 10.31
C LEU A 199 8.25 -25.22 10.99
N LEU A 200 7.05 -25.59 10.57
CA LEU A 200 6.30 -26.72 11.09
C LEU A 200 6.21 -27.82 10.04
N GLU A 201 6.25 -29.07 10.49
CA GLU A 201 5.90 -30.22 9.66
C GLU A 201 4.40 -30.17 9.33
N ALA A 202 4.04 -30.41 8.06
CA ALA A 202 2.64 -30.42 7.65
C ALA A 202 1.90 -31.65 8.22
N GLY A 203 0.69 -31.45 8.77
CA GLY A 203 -0.19 -32.52 9.26
C GLY A 203 -0.72 -32.31 10.67
N THR A 204 -1.51 -33.25 11.18
CA THR A 204 -2.07 -33.21 12.54
C THR A 204 -0.98 -33.48 13.57
N GLY A 205 -0.77 -32.52 14.49
CA GLY A 205 0.31 -32.59 15.51
C GLY A 205 1.61 -31.89 15.11
N SER A 206 1.57 -31.00 14.10
CA SER A 206 2.65 -30.18 13.55
C SER A 206 3.86 -30.00 14.48
N ARG A 207 4.86 -30.85 14.28
CA ARG A 207 6.14 -30.78 14.99
C ARG A 207 6.95 -29.61 14.45
N THR A 208 7.56 -28.84 15.36
CA THR A 208 8.50 -27.78 14.97
C THR A 208 9.77 -28.39 14.37
N LEU A 209 10.06 -28.03 13.12
CA LEU A 209 11.28 -28.42 12.41
C LEU A 209 12.44 -27.52 12.82
N TRP A 210 12.22 -26.20 12.83
CA TRP A 210 13.15 -25.21 13.34
C TRP A 210 12.42 -23.92 13.75
N ARG A 211 13.10 -23.10 14.55
CA ARG A 211 12.63 -21.77 14.95
C ARG A 211 13.80 -20.82 15.04
N TYR A 212 13.65 -19.63 14.45
CA TYR A 212 14.62 -18.55 14.54
C TYR A 212 13.92 -17.23 14.90
N PRO A 213 14.45 -16.46 15.86
CA PRO A 213 13.95 -15.12 16.13
C PRO A 213 14.38 -14.13 15.02
N PHE A 214 13.79 -12.93 15.00
CA PHE A 214 14.04 -11.93 13.95
C PHE A 214 15.49 -11.41 13.92
N ASP A 215 16.13 -11.27 15.07
CA ASP A 215 17.52 -10.80 15.23
C ASP A 215 18.55 -11.75 14.61
N ARG A 216 18.16 -13.00 14.34
CA ARG A 216 19.00 -13.95 13.61
C ARG A 216 18.93 -13.78 12.10
N LEU A 217 17.87 -13.18 11.55
CA LEU A 217 17.73 -13.01 10.11
C LEU A 217 18.73 -11.95 9.62
N ARG A 218 19.71 -12.38 8.82
CA ARG A 218 20.70 -11.51 8.18
C ARG A 218 20.22 -11.00 6.84
N ASN A 219 19.62 -11.89 6.05
CA ASN A 219 19.14 -11.57 4.72
C ASN A 219 17.89 -12.39 4.37
N SER A 220 17.03 -11.81 3.54
CA SER A 220 15.91 -12.50 2.91
C SER A 220 15.91 -12.18 1.43
N SER A 221 15.87 -13.20 0.57
CA SER A 221 15.85 -13.03 -0.89
C SER A 221 14.83 -13.94 -1.53
N ASP A 222 14.43 -13.61 -2.76
CA ASP A 222 13.39 -14.32 -3.48
C ASP A 222 13.59 -14.23 -5.00
N ASP A 223 13.06 -15.21 -5.74
CA ASP A 223 13.17 -15.27 -7.21
C ASP A 223 12.00 -14.59 -7.94
N GLY A 224 11.05 -14.02 -7.18
CA GLY A 224 9.81 -13.43 -7.67
C GLY A 224 8.79 -14.43 -8.21
N LYS A 225 9.04 -15.74 -8.12
CA LYS A 225 8.21 -16.78 -8.74
C LYS A 225 7.78 -17.86 -7.77
N ARG A 226 8.71 -18.48 -7.05
CA ARG A 226 8.45 -19.70 -6.28
C ARG A 226 9.32 -19.84 -5.03
N TYR A 227 10.58 -19.45 -5.09
CA TYR A 227 11.53 -19.73 -4.02
C TYR A 227 11.80 -18.52 -3.13
N LEU A 228 11.82 -18.78 -1.82
CA LEU A 228 12.20 -17.85 -0.76
C LEU A 228 13.45 -18.40 -0.07
N TRP A 229 14.48 -17.56 0.09
CA TRP A 229 15.70 -17.87 0.84
C TRP A 229 15.80 -16.99 2.08
N LEU A 230 16.09 -17.60 3.22
CA LEU A 230 16.29 -16.93 4.50
C LEU A 230 17.67 -17.29 5.07
N ASP A 231 18.53 -16.30 5.23
CA ASP A 231 19.85 -16.45 5.85
C ASP A 231 19.76 -16.11 7.35
N PHE A 232 20.00 -17.10 8.21
CA PHE A 232 20.04 -16.94 9.67
C PHE A 232 21.48 -16.91 10.25
N GLY A 233 22.51 -16.92 9.39
CA GLY A 233 23.91 -16.77 9.79
C GLY A 233 24.52 -17.97 10.50
N ALA A 234 23.95 -19.17 10.36
CA ALA A 234 24.56 -20.39 10.86
C ALA A 234 25.73 -20.78 9.95
N ALA A 235 26.95 -20.71 10.48
CA ALA A 235 28.21 -20.85 9.72
C ALA A 235 28.31 -22.13 8.87
N ASP A 236 27.53 -23.17 9.20
CA ASP A 236 27.57 -24.48 8.55
C ASP A 236 26.29 -24.87 7.79
N GLU A 237 25.21 -24.07 7.81
CA GLU A 237 23.89 -24.50 7.29
C GLU A 237 23.39 -23.77 6.03
N GLY A 238 24.09 -22.73 5.55
CA GLY A 238 23.69 -21.99 4.34
C GLY A 238 22.29 -21.35 4.43
N ASP A 239 21.80 -20.85 3.30
CA ASP A 239 20.47 -20.22 3.23
C ASP A 239 19.36 -21.27 3.35
N VAL A 240 18.33 -20.98 4.15
CA VAL A 240 17.14 -21.81 4.21
C VAL A 240 16.28 -21.56 2.97
N GLU A 241 16.36 -22.48 2.01
CA GLU A 241 15.53 -22.47 0.81
C GLU A 241 14.14 -23.08 1.07
N LEU A 242 13.10 -22.33 0.74
CA LEU A 242 11.71 -22.72 0.84
C LEU A 242 11.03 -22.57 -0.52
N ASP A 243 10.39 -23.63 -0.98
CA ASP A 243 9.48 -23.58 -2.12
C ASP A 243 8.10 -23.14 -1.61
N MET A 244 7.68 -21.93 -1.96
CA MET A 244 6.43 -21.34 -1.48
C MET A 244 5.21 -21.76 -2.31
N GLU A 245 5.39 -22.60 -3.32
CA GLU A 245 4.35 -23.04 -4.27
C GLU A 245 3.64 -21.89 -5.00
N GLY A 246 4.18 -20.67 -4.92
CA GLY A 246 3.64 -19.43 -5.48
C GLY A 246 4.58 -18.25 -5.24
N CYS A 247 4.18 -17.06 -5.70
CA CYS A 247 5.05 -15.88 -5.62
C CYS A 247 5.36 -15.48 -4.16
N PRO A 248 6.63 -15.44 -3.76
CA PRO A 248 7.03 -15.10 -2.39
C PRO A 248 6.99 -13.59 -2.09
N LYS A 249 6.73 -12.72 -3.08
CA LYS A 249 6.76 -11.25 -2.92
C LYS A 249 5.86 -10.73 -1.79
N PRO A 250 4.60 -11.19 -1.62
CA PRO A 250 3.77 -10.77 -0.49
C PRO A 250 4.40 -11.09 0.86
N ILE A 251 5.04 -12.26 0.99
CA ILE A 251 5.69 -12.72 2.23
C ILE A 251 6.84 -11.80 2.59
N VAL A 252 7.69 -11.48 1.61
CA VAL A 252 8.81 -10.56 1.79
C VAL A 252 8.33 -9.16 2.19
N PHE A 253 7.25 -8.66 1.57
CA PHE A 253 6.67 -7.36 1.93
C PHE A 253 6.11 -7.34 3.36
N ILE A 254 5.37 -8.38 3.74
CA ILE A 254 4.83 -8.55 5.10
C ILE A 254 5.97 -8.63 6.11
N LEU A 255 7.02 -9.38 5.78
CA LEU A 255 8.21 -9.51 6.61
C LEU A 255 8.87 -8.15 6.87
N HIS A 256 9.08 -7.35 5.83
CA HIS A 256 9.60 -5.99 5.97
C HIS A 256 8.68 -5.08 6.79
N ASN A 257 7.36 -5.22 6.64
CA ASN A 257 6.41 -4.43 7.42
C ASN A 257 6.37 -4.84 8.90
N PHE A 258 6.51 -6.12 9.22
CA PHE A 258 6.72 -6.60 10.59
C PHE A 258 7.97 -5.99 11.21
N LEU A 259 9.11 -6.05 10.50
CA LEU A 259 10.37 -5.46 10.97
C LEU A 259 10.26 -3.95 11.14
N SER A 260 9.69 -3.24 10.17
CA SER A 260 9.49 -1.79 10.21
C SER A 260 8.60 -1.36 11.38
N ALA A 261 7.46 -2.04 11.60
CA ALA A 261 6.56 -1.74 12.70
C ALA A 261 7.20 -2.02 14.06
N LYS A 262 8.02 -3.08 14.18
CA LYS A 262 8.79 -3.38 15.40
C LYS A 262 9.80 -2.28 15.72
N ILE A 263 10.58 -1.85 14.72
CA ILE A 263 11.56 -0.78 14.84
C ILE A 263 10.88 0.52 15.28
N HIS A 264 9.76 0.88 14.62
CA HIS A 264 8.96 2.05 14.98
C HIS A 264 8.45 1.98 16.43
N ARG A 265 7.93 0.83 16.88
CA ARG A 265 7.46 0.65 18.26
C ARG A 265 8.58 0.80 19.30
N LEU A 266 9.79 0.36 18.97
CA LEU A 266 10.96 0.45 19.84
C LEU A 266 11.58 1.85 19.88
N GLY A 267 11.04 2.82 19.12
CA GLY A 267 11.59 4.17 19.04
C GLY A 267 12.98 4.23 18.40
N LEU A 268 13.41 3.14 17.75
CA LEU A 268 14.67 3.08 17.03
C LEU A 268 14.41 3.69 15.65
N THR A 269 14.96 4.86 15.37
CA THR A 269 15.02 5.36 13.99
C THR A 269 16.16 4.65 13.28
N ALA A 270 15.86 3.93 12.21
CA ALA A 270 16.86 3.39 11.28
C ALA A 270 17.49 4.51 10.46
#